data_AF-A0A8C5F491-F1
#
_entry.id   AF-A0A8C5F491-F1
#
_cell.length_a   1.000
_cell.length_b   1.000
_cell.length_c   1.000
_cell.angle_alpha   90.00
_cell.angle_beta   90.00
_cell.angle_gamma   90.00
#
_symmetry.space_group_name_H-M   'P 1'
#
loop_
_entity.id
_entity.type
_entity.pdbx_description
1 polymer ?
#
loop_
_entity_poly.entity_id
_entity_poly.type
_entity_poly.pdbx_seq_one_letter_code
_entity_poly.pdbx_strand_id
1 'polypeptide(L)'
;KRHACNLFSGGKKGACLFKCVSKIRTLYWKPKNLTRLYLDKSTLVWNGNTVSGQDALNEFYETLPSSEFQVYTLDCQPVHEQATQGQTTILVVSCGVVKFEGNKQRFFNQNFLLTAQATPNSEQPVWKIASDCFRFQDWQS
;
A
#
# COMPACT_ATOMS: atom_id res chain seq x y z
N LYS A 1 -5.26 -10.26 16.51
CA LYS A 1 -4.06 -9.90 15.70
C LYS A 1 -3.36 -11.09 15.00
N ARG A 2 -3.99 -12.28 14.81
CA ARG A 2 -3.35 -13.46 14.18
C ARG A 2 -4.19 -14.20 13.12
N HIS A 3 -5.30 -13.64 12.64
CA HIS A 3 -6.23 -14.40 11.78
C HIS A 3 -5.96 -14.38 10.27
N ALA A 4 -5.12 -13.46 9.75
CA ALA A 4 -4.80 -13.43 8.32
C ALA A 4 -3.65 -14.37 7.91
N CYS A 5 -2.94 -14.99 8.86
CA CYS A 5 -1.68 -15.70 8.57
C CYS A 5 -1.84 -17.18 8.18
N ASN A 6 -3.04 -17.78 8.33
CA ASN A 6 -3.19 -19.25 8.29
C ASN A 6 -3.75 -19.83 6.98
N LEU A 7 -3.93 -19.05 5.90
CA LEU A 7 -4.70 -19.52 4.74
C LEU A 7 -3.93 -19.99 3.51
N PHE A 8 -2.59 -19.92 3.44
CA PHE A 8 -1.88 -20.26 2.21
C PHE A 8 -0.54 -20.99 2.43
N SER A 9 -0.62 -22.32 2.61
CA SER A 9 0.52 -23.23 2.48
C SER A 9 0.87 -23.46 1.00
N GLY A 10 1.87 -22.76 0.48
CA GLY A 10 2.38 -23.00 -0.89
C GLY A 10 3.49 -22.04 -1.29
N GLY A 11 4.66 -22.60 -1.64
CA GLY A 11 6.00 -21.97 -1.71
C GLY A 11 6.27 -20.81 -2.68
N LYS A 12 5.26 -20.07 -3.13
CA LYS A 12 5.43 -18.75 -3.79
C LYS A 12 4.34 -17.76 -3.36
N LYS A 13 3.12 -18.25 -3.11
CA LYS A 13 2.00 -17.47 -2.58
C LYS A 13 2.24 -17.02 -1.14
N GLY A 14 2.81 -17.88 -0.30
CA GLY A 14 3.20 -17.52 1.07
C GLY A 14 4.27 -16.42 1.13
N ALA A 15 5.23 -16.44 0.21
CA ALA A 15 6.25 -15.39 0.11
C ALA A 15 5.66 -14.05 -0.35
N CYS A 16 4.69 -14.06 -1.28
CA CYS A 16 3.96 -12.87 -1.72
C CYS A 16 3.18 -12.23 -0.57
N LEU A 17 2.44 -13.04 0.21
CA LEU A 17 1.67 -12.57 1.36
C LEU A 17 2.58 -11.98 2.44
N PHE A 18 3.69 -12.64 2.77
CA PHE A 18 4.65 -12.12 3.75
C PHE A 18 5.24 -10.77 3.32
N LYS A 19 5.60 -10.64 2.02
CA LYS A 19 6.12 -9.37 1.47
C LYS A 19 5.05 -8.28 1.46
N CYS A 20 3.80 -8.60 1.12
CA CYS A 20 2.65 -7.70 1.21
C CYS A 20 2.47 -7.17 2.64
N VAL A 21 2.32 -8.07 3.63
CA VAL A 21 2.14 -7.70 5.05
C VAL A 21 3.30 -6.84 5.55
N SER A 22 4.54 -7.20 5.20
CA SER A 22 5.74 -6.43 5.59
C SER A 22 5.74 -5.02 5.00
N LYS A 23 5.37 -4.88 3.73
CA LYS A 23 5.32 -3.58 3.03
C LYS A 23 4.24 -2.68 3.62
N ILE A 24 3.04 -3.22 3.81
CA ILE A 24 1.89 -2.50 4.39
C ILE A 24 2.18 -2.08 5.83
N ARG A 25 2.78 -2.97 6.63
CA ARG A 25 3.21 -2.63 7.99
C ARG A 25 4.24 -1.50 8.01
N THR A 26 5.18 -1.48 7.06
CA THR A 26 6.15 -0.39 6.94
C THR A 26 5.47 0.93 6.60
N LEU A 27 4.48 0.91 5.70
CA LEU A 27 3.69 2.07 5.32
C LEU A 27 3.01 2.71 6.54
N TYR A 28 2.21 1.94 7.27
CA TYR A 28 1.42 2.47 8.39
C TYR A 28 2.25 2.78 9.65
N TRP A 29 3.45 2.20 9.81
CA TRP A 29 4.26 2.34 11.03
C TRP A 29 5.45 3.29 10.88
N LYS A 30 5.94 3.52 9.66
CA LYS A 30 7.12 4.37 9.41
C LYS A 30 6.84 5.40 8.29
N PRO A 31 6.01 6.44 8.57
CA PRO A 31 5.64 7.43 7.56
C PRO A 31 6.81 8.32 7.10
N LYS A 32 7.87 8.48 7.90
CA LYS A 32 9.02 9.36 7.56
C LYS A 32 9.84 8.96 6.32
N ASN A 33 9.50 7.88 5.63
CA ASN A 33 10.11 7.46 4.36
C ASN A 33 9.09 6.85 3.40
N LEU A 34 7.83 7.26 3.50
CA LEU A 34 6.72 6.62 2.82
C LEU A 34 6.89 6.61 1.30
N THR A 35 7.36 7.72 0.75
CA THR A 35 7.54 7.94 -0.70
C THR A 35 8.66 7.11 -1.33
N ARG A 36 9.64 6.65 -0.55
CA ARG A 36 10.65 5.68 -1.03
C ARG A 36 10.03 4.32 -1.37
N LEU A 37 8.84 4.05 -0.84
CA LEU A 37 8.10 2.83 -1.13
C LEU A 37 7.41 2.87 -2.48
N TYR A 38 7.28 4.05 -3.09
CA TYR A 38 6.61 4.27 -4.37
C TYR A 38 7.58 4.17 -5.55
N LEU A 39 7.05 3.86 -6.72
CA LEU A 39 7.75 4.06 -7.99
C LEU A 39 7.76 5.55 -8.37
N ASP A 40 8.74 5.94 -9.17
CA ASP A 40 8.94 7.33 -9.56
C ASP A 40 7.74 7.88 -10.35
N LYS A 41 7.08 7.02 -11.13
CA LYS A 41 5.85 7.30 -11.92
C LYS A 41 4.57 6.81 -11.25
N SER A 42 4.60 6.59 -9.94
CA SER A 42 3.41 6.11 -9.22
C SER A 42 2.32 7.17 -9.11
N THR A 43 1.11 6.69 -8.86
CA THR A 43 -0.09 7.51 -8.69
C THR A 43 -0.77 7.19 -7.37
N LEU A 44 -1.22 8.22 -6.68
CA LEU A 44 -2.08 8.15 -5.51
C LEU A 44 -3.42 8.80 -5.84
N VAL A 45 -4.52 8.11 -5.59
CA VAL A 45 -5.86 8.69 -5.60
C VAL A 45 -6.34 8.81 -4.15
N TRP A 46 -6.29 10.01 -3.60
CA TRP A 46 -6.72 10.30 -2.24
C TRP A 46 -8.12 10.90 -2.22
N ASN A 47 -9.10 10.09 -1.86
CA ASN A 47 -10.52 10.43 -1.84
C ASN A 47 -11.09 10.97 -3.17
N GLY A 48 -10.41 10.70 -4.28
CA GLY A 48 -10.77 11.20 -5.61
C GLY A 48 -9.83 12.27 -6.16
N ASN A 49 -8.91 12.79 -5.35
CA ASN A 49 -7.86 13.69 -5.80
C ASN A 49 -6.63 12.90 -6.23
N THR A 50 -6.15 13.13 -7.44
CA THR A 50 -4.99 12.42 -7.99
C THR A 50 -3.71 13.18 -7.69
N VAL A 51 -2.71 12.48 -7.15
CA VAL A 51 -1.35 12.94 -6.92
C VAL A 51 -0.42 11.99 -7.67
N SER A 52 0.46 12.53 -8.52
CA SER A 52 1.27 11.71 -9.43
C SER A 52 2.73 12.16 -9.38
N GLY A 53 3.64 11.20 -9.33
CA GLY A 53 5.07 11.45 -9.28
C GLY A 53 5.61 11.59 -7.85
N GLN A 54 6.89 11.25 -7.69
CA GLN A 54 7.52 11.14 -6.37
C GLN A 54 7.56 12.46 -5.59
N ASP A 55 7.84 13.58 -6.27
CA ASP A 55 7.93 14.90 -5.62
C ASP A 55 6.57 15.37 -5.11
N ALA A 56 5.51 15.24 -5.92
CA ALA A 56 4.15 15.58 -5.51
C ALA A 56 3.65 14.68 -4.37
N LEU A 57 4.05 13.39 -4.37
CA LEU A 57 3.77 12.49 -3.25
C LEU A 57 4.49 12.93 -1.97
N ASN A 58 5.75 13.37 -2.07
CA ASN A 58 6.51 13.86 -0.90
C ASN A 58 5.79 15.06 -0.28
N GLU A 59 5.49 16.06 -1.10
CA GLU A 59 4.78 17.25 -0.66
C GLU A 59 3.41 16.90 -0.05
N PHE A 60 2.63 16.04 -0.72
CA PHE A 60 1.33 15.61 -0.22
C PHE A 60 1.44 14.95 1.17
N TYR A 61 2.36 14.01 1.36
CA TYR A 61 2.51 13.33 2.65
C TYR A 61 3.08 14.23 3.75
N GLU A 62 3.86 15.27 3.41
CA GLU A 62 4.33 16.29 4.36
C GLU A 62 3.20 17.22 4.83
N THR A 63 2.21 17.48 3.98
CA THR A 63 1.03 18.29 4.34
C THR A 63 0.03 17.55 5.24
N LEU A 64 0.08 16.22 5.26
CA LEU A 64 -0.86 15.44 6.06
C LEU A 64 -0.53 15.53 7.56
N PRO A 65 -1.54 15.72 8.43
CA PRO A 65 -1.32 15.71 9.87
C PRO A 65 -0.87 14.32 10.35
N SER A 66 -0.27 14.29 11.53
CA SER A 66 0.11 13.03 12.18
C SER A 66 -1.09 12.08 12.24
N SER A 67 -0.87 10.80 11.95
CA SER A 67 -1.93 9.82 11.80
C SER A 67 -1.60 8.50 12.48
N GLU A 68 -2.62 7.91 13.11
CA GLU A 68 -2.58 6.56 13.67
C GLU A 68 -3.52 5.66 12.88
N PHE A 69 -2.96 4.65 12.22
CA PHE A 69 -3.71 3.66 11.45
C PHE A 69 -3.86 2.36 12.24
N GLN A 70 -5.08 1.83 12.28
CA GLN A 70 -5.36 0.47 12.72
C GLN A 70 -6.00 -0.31 11.58
N VAL A 71 -5.23 -1.24 11.02
CA VAL A 71 -5.69 -2.12 9.94
C VAL A 71 -6.46 -3.30 10.53
N TYR A 72 -7.67 -3.52 10.03
CA TYR A 72 -8.54 -4.62 10.48
C TYR A 72 -8.46 -5.80 9.53
N THR A 73 -8.58 -5.56 8.24
CA THR A 73 -8.47 -6.60 7.22
C THR A 73 -7.37 -6.27 6.23
N LEU A 74 -6.82 -7.34 5.68
CA LEU A 74 -5.84 -7.29 4.61
C LEU A 74 -6.09 -8.52 3.73
N ASP A 75 -6.27 -8.28 2.44
CA ASP A 75 -6.31 -9.31 1.41
C ASP A 75 -5.31 -8.99 0.30
N CYS A 76 -4.85 -10.01 -0.42
CA CYS A 76 -3.97 -9.82 -1.56
C CYS A 76 -4.18 -10.86 -2.67
N GLN A 77 -4.05 -10.40 -3.90
CA GLN A 77 -4.29 -11.20 -5.09
C GLN A 77 -3.20 -10.95 -6.13
N PRO A 78 -2.63 -11.98 -6.77
CA PRO A 78 -1.70 -11.79 -7.87
C PRO A 78 -2.44 -11.17 -9.07
N VAL A 79 -1.81 -10.20 -9.73
CA VAL A 79 -2.36 -9.61 -10.96
C VAL A 79 -1.86 -10.41 -12.16
N HIS A 80 -2.75 -10.63 -13.12
CA HIS A 80 -2.43 -11.37 -14.34
C HIS A 80 -1.37 -10.61 -15.18
N GLU A 81 -0.41 -11.34 -15.73
CA GLU A 81 0.75 -10.80 -16.43
C GLU A 81 0.40 -9.92 -17.65
N GLN A 82 -0.72 -10.20 -18.31
CA GLN A 82 -1.23 -9.40 -19.43
C GLN A 82 -1.59 -7.96 -19.02
N ALA A 83 -2.06 -7.76 -17.79
CA ALA A 83 -2.40 -6.44 -17.27
C ALA A 83 -1.16 -5.65 -16.80
N THR A 84 -0.02 -6.34 -16.64
CA THR A 84 1.20 -5.78 -16.03
C THR A 84 2.39 -5.80 -16.98
N GLN A 85 2.19 -6.16 -18.25
CA GLN A 85 3.25 -6.26 -19.27
C GLN A 85 4.39 -7.18 -18.81
N GLY A 86 4.04 -8.30 -18.15
CA GLY A 86 5.00 -9.27 -17.62
C GLY A 86 5.65 -8.90 -16.28
N GLN A 87 5.34 -7.73 -15.70
CA GLN A 87 5.82 -7.38 -14.37
C GLN A 87 5.08 -8.18 -13.30
N THR A 88 5.81 -8.71 -12.31
CA THR A 88 5.20 -9.40 -11.18
C THR A 88 4.52 -8.39 -10.26
N THR A 89 3.19 -8.41 -10.22
CA THR A 89 2.38 -7.43 -9.49
C THR A 89 1.36 -8.12 -8.58
N ILE A 90 1.09 -7.51 -7.43
CA ILE A 90 0.12 -7.95 -6.44
C ILE A 90 -0.83 -6.79 -6.15
N LEU A 91 -2.14 -7.06 -6.26
CA LEU A 91 -3.18 -6.21 -5.71
C LEU A 91 -3.29 -6.49 -4.21
N VAL A 92 -3.27 -5.42 -3.42
CA VAL A 92 -3.46 -5.47 -1.97
C VAL A 92 -4.65 -4.62 -1.62
N VAL A 93 -5.55 -5.13 -0.79
CA VAL A 93 -6.71 -4.39 -0.30
C VAL A 93 -6.69 -4.43 1.22
N SER A 94 -6.82 -3.26 1.84
CA SER A 94 -6.90 -3.11 3.29
C SER A 94 -8.12 -2.28 3.67
N CYS A 95 -8.67 -2.59 4.84
CA CYS A 95 -9.62 -1.71 5.49
C CYS A 95 -9.28 -1.58 6.98
N GLY A 96 -9.75 -0.49 7.57
CA GLY A 96 -9.49 -0.22 8.96
C GLY A 96 -9.98 1.16 9.36
N VAL A 97 -9.35 1.68 10.41
CA VAL A 97 -9.61 3.02 10.94
C VAL A 97 -8.33 3.83 10.93
N VAL A 98 -8.48 5.12 10.68
CA VAL A 98 -7.40 6.10 10.78
C VAL A 98 -7.86 7.25 11.65
N LYS A 99 -6.98 7.71 12.52
CA LYS A 99 -7.17 8.91 13.32
C LYS A 99 -6.07 9.90 12.96
N PHE A 100 -6.47 10.98 12.29
CA PHE A 100 -5.60 12.12 12.06
C PHE A 100 -5.62 13.05 13.28
N GLU A 101 -4.50 13.68 13.58
CA GLU A 101 -4.39 14.67 14.65
C GLU A 101 -5.43 15.79 14.43
N GLY A 102 -6.11 16.18 15.50
CA GLY A 102 -7.20 17.16 15.47
C GLY A 102 -8.51 16.68 14.84
N ASN A 103 -8.61 15.43 14.37
CA ASN A 103 -9.79 14.90 13.67
C ASN A 103 -10.42 13.71 14.39
N LYS A 104 -11.72 13.48 14.10
CA LYS A 104 -12.42 12.25 14.52
C LYS A 104 -11.79 11.03 13.84
N GLN A 105 -11.83 9.88 14.52
CA GLN A 105 -11.45 8.61 13.92
C GLN A 105 -12.45 8.25 12.82
N ARG A 106 -11.94 7.79 11.65
CA ARG A 106 -12.76 7.45 10.49
C ARG A 106 -12.37 6.10 9.93
N PHE A 107 -13.35 5.43 9.32
CA PHE A 107 -13.10 4.19 8.58
C PHE A 107 -12.57 4.51 7.20
N PHE A 108 -11.62 3.70 6.73
CA PHE A 108 -11.05 3.82 5.40
C PHE A 108 -11.00 2.47 4.69
N ASN A 109 -10.99 2.54 3.37
CA ASN A 109 -10.55 1.46 2.48
C ASN A 109 -9.37 1.96 1.67
N GLN A 110 -8.36 1.12 1.50
CA GLN A 110 -7.19 1.44 0.70
C GLN A 110 -6.80 0.24 -0.15
N ASN A 111 -6.39 0.50 -1.39
CA ASN A 111 -5.86 -0.53 -2.27
C ASN A 111 -4.53 -0.09 -2.89
N PHE A 112 -3.64 -1.06 -3.07
CA PHE A 112 -2.31 -0.85 -3.62
C PHE A 112 -2.05 -1.85 -4.74
N LEU A 113 -1.39 -1.39 -5.80
CA LEU A 113 -0.70 -2.25 -6.74
C LEU A 113 0.79 -2.26 -6.40
N LEU A 114 1.27 -3.36 -5.85
CA LEU A 114 2.68 -3.57 -5.56
C LEU A 114 3.34 -4.27 -6.75
N THR A 115 4.40 -3.69 -7.29
CA THR A 115 5.18 -4.26 -8.40
C THR A 115 6.58 -4.62 -7.92
N ALA A 116 7.05 -5.81 -8.28
CA ALA A 116 8.42 -6.25 -8.03
C ALA A 116 9.39 -5.48 -8.95
N GLN A 117 10.44 -4.91 -8.39
CA GLN A 117 11.52 -4.28 -9.14
C GLN A 117 12.78 -5.13 -9.01
N ALA A 118 13.37 -5.48 -10.16
CA ALA A 118 14.66 -6.13 -10.20
C ALA A 118 15.74 -5.14 -9.72
N THR A 119 16.61 -5.60 -8.84
CA THR A 119 17.74 -4.83 -8.31
C THR A 119 19.03 -5.47 -8.79
N PRO A 120 19.92 -4.74 -9.49
CA PRO A 120 21.15 -5.32 -10.03
C PRO A 120 22.04 -6.02 -8.99
N ASN A 121 21.96 -5.56 -7.73
CA ASN A 121 22.83 -6.00 -6.64
C ASN A 121 22.13 -6.91 -5.61
N SER A 122 20.94 -7.43 -5.90
CA SER A 122 20.24 -8.33 -4.97
C SER A 122 19.46 -9.40 -5.71
N GLU A 123 19.57 -10.64 -5.23
CA GLU A 123 18.78 -11.78 -5.71
C GLU A 123 17.29 -11.65 -5.39
N GLN A 124 16.92 -10.76 -4.47
CA GLN A 124 15.53 -10.55 -4.06
C GLN A 124 14.97 -9.26 -4.65
N PRO A 125 13.81 -9.30 -5.32
CA PRO A 125 13.20 -8.10 -5.87
C PRO A 125 12.68 -7.19 -4.76
N VAL A 126 12.81 -5.89 -4.99
CA VAL A 126 12.26 -4.85 -4.11
C VAL A 126 10.84 -4.52 -4.56
N TRP A 127 9.86 -4.66 -3.67
CA TRP A 127 8.47 -4.33 -3.99
C TRP A 127 8.25 -2.83 -3.81
N LYS A 128 7.70 -2.18 -4.84
CA LYS A 128 7.32 -0.77 -4.82
C LYS A 128 5.85 -0.58 -5.19
N ILE A 129 5.25 0.50 -4.69
CA ILE A 129 3.87 0.88 -4.97
C ILE A 129 3.83 1.54 -6.35
N ALA A 130 3.10 0.94 -7.28
CA ALA A 130 2.83 1.49 -8.61
C ALA A 130 1.58 2.37 -8.60
N SER A 131 0.56 1.97 -7.84
CA SER A 131 -0.68 2.73 -7.66
C SER A 131 -1.20 2.55 -6.24
N ASP A 132 -1.71 3.62 -5.65
CA ASP A 132 -2.40 3.66 -4.36
C ASP A 132 -3.74 4.38 -4.53
N CYS A 133 -4.79 3.86 -3.91
CA CYS A 133 -6.09 4.50 -3.87
C CYS A 133 -6.66 4.39 -2.45
N PHE A 134 -6.79 5.54 -1.80
CA PHE A 134 -7.28 5.69 -0.44
C PHE A 134 -8.64 6.39 -0.45
N ARG A 135 -9.61 5.88 0.31
CA ARG A 135 -10.91 6.54 0.47
C ARG A 135 -11.51 6.32 1.86
N PHE A 136 -12.00 7.39 2.47
CA PHE A 136 -12.86 7.31 3.65
C PHE A 136 -14.22 6.71 3.30
N GLN A 137 -14.75 5.85 4.17
CA GLN A 137 -16.07 5.25 3.96
C GLN A 137 -17.19 6.30 4.03
N ASP A 138 -17.02 7.30 4.89
CA ASP A 138 -17.94 8.41 5.11
C ASP A 138 -17.46 9.70 4.40
N TRP A 139 -16.80 9.59 3.23
CA TRP A 139 -16.17 10.75 2.55
C TRP A 139 -17.10 11.98 2.38
N GLN A 140 -18.40 11.76 2.21
CA GLN A 140 -19.39 12.83 2.01
C GLN A 140 -19.90 13.48 3.32
N SER A 141 -19.45 13.00 4.48
CA SER A 141 -19.97 13.35 5.81
C SER A 141 -19.05 14.24 6.63
#